data_AF-A0A965ENI2-F1
#
_entry.id   AF-A0A965ENI2-F1
#
_cell.length_a   1.000
_cell.length_b   1.000
_cell.length_c   1.000
_cell.angle_alpha   90.00
_cell.angle_beta   90.00
_cell.angle_gamma   90.00
#
_symmetry.space_group_name_H-M   'P 1'
#
loop_
_entity.id
_entity.type
_entity.pdbx_description
1 polymer ?
#
loop_
_entity_poly.entity_id
_entity_poly.type
_entity_poly.pdbx_seq_one_letter_code
_entity_poly.pdbx_strand_id
1 'polypeptide(L)'
;MATFTKKILSGSTDGKAIKVAATATAGTTIHTGSTTTTTLDEVWLYAVNTSASSVKLTIEWGEATAPDGNIEVTVQPEAGLVTVIPGLLIKGNATALVVKAFAATANVICIHGFVNQITV
;
A
#
# COMPACT_ATOMS: atom_id res chain seq x y z
N MET A 1 9.44 -17.22 -19.96
CA MET A 1 8.46 -16.13 -20.12
C MET A 1 7.89 -15.84 -18.76
N ALA A 2 7.81 -14.57 -18.35
CA ALA A 2 7.27 -14.23 -17.05
C ALA A 2 5.78 -14.59 -16.95
N THR A 3 5.35 -15.12 -15.81
CA THR A 3 3.93 -15.43 -15.52
C THR A 3 3.34 -14.31 -14.69
N PHE A 4 2.17 -13.81 -15.10
CA PHE A 4 1.44 -12.74 -14.39
C PHE A 4 0.20 -13.31 -13.71
N THR A 5 0.09 -13.13 -12.40
CA THR A 5 -1.07 -13.53 -11.60
C THR A 5 -1.64 -12.32 -10.87
N LYS A 6 -2.90 -11.97 -11.12
CA LYS A 6 -3.57 -10.90 -10.39
C LYS A 6 -4.03 -11.40 -9.01
N LYS A 7 -3.72 -10.66 -7.96
CA LYS A 7 -4.05 -10.98 -6.56
C LYS A 7 -4.63 -9.77 -5.85
N ILE A 8 -5.39 -10.03 -4.79
CA ILE A 8 -5.75 -8.99 -3.81
C ILE A 8 -4.52 -8.55 -3.02
N LEU A 9 -4.59 -7.36 -2.42
CA LEU A 9 -3.62 -6.93 -1.41
C LEU A 9 -3.63 -7.93 -0.24
N SER A 10 -2.48 -8.36 0.23
CA SER A 10 -2.43 -9.38 1.29
C SER A 10 -2.93 -8.88 2.66
N GLY A 11 -2.98 -7.56 2.89
CA GLY A 11 -3.62 -6.98 4.08
C GLY A 11 -5.14 -6.85 3.97
N SER A 12 -5.73 -7.17 2.81
CA SER A 12 -7.16 -7.07 2.56
C SER A 12 -7.88 -8.38 2.91
N THR A 13 -9.06 -8.25 3.49
CA THR A 13 -10.01 -9.37 3.66
C THR A 13 -10.92 -9.43 2.44
N ASP A 14 -10.78 -10.48 1.63
CA ASP A 14 -11.64 -10.75 0.46
C ASP A 14 -11.73 -9.59 -0.55
N GLY A 15 -10.67 -8.78 -0.69
CA GLY A 15 -10.64 -7.62 -1.59
C GLY A 15 -11.32 -6.36 -1.03
N LYS A 16 -11.77 -6.35 0.22
CA LYS A 16 -12.31 -5.16 0.90
C LYS A 16 -11.24 -4.12 1.17
N ALA A 17 -11.68 -2.89 1.40
CA ALA A 17 -10.78 -1.78 1.76
C ALA A 17 -10.02 -2.05 3.06
N ILE A 18 -8.75 -1.64 3.10
CA ILE A 18 -7.92 -1.68 4.30
C ILE A 18 -8.02 -0.31 4.96
N LYS A 19 -8.64 -0.24 6.15
CA LYS A 19 -8.74 1.00 6.91
C LYS A 19 -7.39 1.31 7.57
N VAL A 20 -6.85 2.50 7.30
CA VAL A 20 -5.59 2.97 7.89
C VAL A 20 -5.88 3.48 9.31
N ALA A 21 -5.46 2.70 10.31
CA ALA A 21 -5.66 3.02 11.72
C ALA A 21 -4.42 3.68 12.35
N ALA A 22 -3.23 3.40 11.82
CA ALA A 22 -1.98 3.95 12.34
C ALA A 22 -1.85 5.44 12.01
N THR A 23 -1.32 6.21 12.97
CA THR A 23 -1.05 7.65 12.82
C THR A 23 0.44 8.01 12.82
N ALA A 24 1.31 7.02 12.97
CA ALA A 24 2.76 7.15 12.95
C ALA A 24 3.38 5.83 12.48
N THR A 25 4.69 5.83 12.30
CA THR A 25 5.48 4.63 12.02
C THR A 25 5.51 3.67 13.22
N ALA A 26 5.44 2.35 13.07
CA ALA A 26 5.17 1.63 11.82
C ALA A 26 3.68 1.67 11.45
N GLY A 27 3.39 1.75 10.16
CA GLY A 27 2.02 1.86 9.66
C GLY A 27 1.18 0.58 9.75
N THR A 28 -0.11 0.72 9.42
CA THR A 28 -1.03 -0.38 9.12
C THR A 28 -0.50 -1.18 7.92
N THR A 29 -0.46 -2.52 8.03
CA THR A 29 0.01 -3.38 6.93
C THR A 29 -0.97 -3.34 5.75
N ILE A 30 -0.48 -2.99 4.56
CA ILE A 30 -1.26 -2.94 3.33
C ILE A 30 -0.98 -4.17 2.47
N HIS A 31 0.29 -4.50 2.29
CA HIS A 31 0.70 -5.69 1.55
C HIS A 31 2.05 -6.21 2.05
N THR A 32 2.19 -7.52 2.13
CA THR A 32 3.41 -8.26 2.37
C THR A 32 3.79 -8.91 1.04
N GLY A 33 4.90 -8.46 0.46
CA GLY A 33 5.38 -8.99 -0.80
C GLY A 33 5.86 -10.45 -0.68
N SER A 34 6.12 -11.06 -1.83
CA SER A 34 6.72 -12.40 -1.90
C SER A 34 8.06 -12.50 -1.17
N THR A 35 8.38 -13.66 -0.58
CA THR A 35 9.73 -13.99 -0.09
C THR A 35 10.65 -14.51 -1.20
N THR A 36 10.08 -14.97 -2.31
CA THR A 36 10.81 -15.53 -3.46
C THR A 36 11.55 -14.45 -4.25
N THR A 37 12.85 -14.62 -4.44
CA THR A 37 13.75 -13.65 -5.12
C THR A 37 13.60 -13.59 -6.64
N THR A 38 12.73 -14.38 -7.25
CA THR A 38 12.37 -14.31 -8.67
C THR A 38 10.94 -13.81 -8.90
N THR A 39 10.24 -13.46 -7.81
CA THR A 39 8.88 -12.97 -7.84
C THR A 39 8.86 -11.48 -7.50
N LEU A 40 8.27 -10.67 -8.37
CA LEU A 40 7.98 -9.26 -8.14
C LEU A 40 6.48 -9.10 -7.93
N ASP A 41 6.11 -8.15 -7.08
CA ASP A 41 4.73 -7.74 -6.90
C ASP A 41 4.59 -6.30 -7.45
N GLU A 42 3.84 -6.13 -8.53
CA GLU A 42 3.44 -4.82 -9.06
C GLU A 42 2.19 -4.36 -8.31
N VAL A 43 2.33 -3.40 -7.40
CA VAL A 43 1.25 -2.99 -6.49
C VAL A 43 0.58 -1.73 -6.99
N TRP A 44 -0.76 -1.77 -7.03
CA TRP A 44 -1.62 -0.65 -7.34
C TRP A 44 -2.42 -0.28 -6.10
N LEU A 45 -2.24 0.94 -5.59
CA LEU A 45 -2.97 1.43 -4.41
C LEU A 45 -3.80 2.66 -4.75
N TYR A 46 -5.04 2.66 -4.26
CA TYR A 46 -5.98 3.77 -4.33
C TYR A 46 -6.44 4.11 -2.91
N ALA A 47 -6.56 5.39 -2.58
CA ALA A 47 -7.06 5.83 -1.27
C ALA A 47 -8.41 6.53 -1.41
N VAL A 48 -9.31 6.27 -0.47
CA VAL A 48 -10.53 7.02 -0.22
C VAL A 48 -10.35 7.77 1.09
N ASN A 49 -10.74 9.05 1.13
CA ASN A 49 -10.80 9.83 2.35
C ASN A 49 -12.26 10.06 2.73
N THR A 50 -12.69 9.50 3.85
CA THR A 50 -14.06 9.65 4.36
C THR A 50 -14.21 10.86 5.29
N SER A 51 -13.14 11.62 5.51
CA SER A 51 -13.15 12.85 6.32
C SER A 51 -13.63 14.03 5.50
N ALA A 52 -14.30 14.97 6.17
CA ALA A 52 -14.58 16.32 5.64
C ALA A 52 -13.33 17.24 5.62
N SER A 53 -12.18 16.73 6.07
CA SER A 53 -10.89 17.43 6.06
C SER A 53 -9.88 16.73 5.16
N SER A 54 -8.90 17.47 4.64
CA SER A 54 -7.76 16.91 3.92
C SER A 54 -6.89 16.11 4.89
N VAL A 55 -6.47 14.90 4.50
CA VAL A 55 -5.68 14.00 5.36
C VAL A 55 -4.38 13.64 4.65
N LYS A 56 -3.25 13.88 5.31
CA LYS A 56 -1.95 13.40 4.85
C LYS A 56 -1.87 11.89 5.06
N LEU A 57 -1.59 11.17 3.98
CA LEU A 57 -1.32 9.74 3.95
C LEU A 57 0.16 9.55 3.61
N THR A 58 0.82 8.67 4.36
CA THR A 58 2.19 8.24 4.10
C THR A 58 2.20 6.73 3.90
N ILE A 59 2.77 6.28 2.79
CA ILE A 59 3.08 4.88 2.50
C ILE A 59 4.54 4.64 2.88
N GLU A 60 4.79 3.55 3.61
CA GLU A 60 6.12 3.01 3.90
C GLU A 60 6.37 1.84 2.94
N TRP A 61 7.33 2.00 2.03
CA TRP A 61 7.56 1.09 0.92
C TRP A 61 8.73 0.13 1.20
N GLY A 62 8.44 -0.97 1.88
CA GLY A 62 9.45 -1.99 2.20
C GLY A 62 10.39 -1.63 3.36
N GLU A 63 10.41 -0.37 3.76
CA GLU A 63 11.10 0.14 4.95
C GLU A 63 10.39 1.36 5.54
N ALA A 64 10.72 1.71 6.78
CA ALA A 64 10.10 2.81 7.53
C ALA A 64 11.01 4.05 7.67
N THR A 65 12.23 3.99 7.15
CA THR A 65 13.21 5.09 7.24
C THR A 65 12.80 6.19 6.29
N ALA A 66 12.61 7.40 6.80
CA ALA A 66 12.35 8.58 5.99
C ALA A 66 13.66 9.29 5.62
N PRO A 67 13.80 9.82 4.39
CA PRO A 67 12.80 9.83 3.31
C PRO A 67 12.78 8.56 2.45
N ASP A 68 13.72 7.63 2.66
CA ASP A 68 14.02 6.51 1.76
C ASP A 68 12.81 5.65 1.37
N GLY A 69 12.01 5.23 2.35
CA GLY A 69 10.82 4.41 2.16
C GLY A 69 9.49 5.17 2.11
N ASN A 70 9.50 6.50 2.30
CA ASN A 70 8.27 7.27 2.52
C ASN A 70 7.73 7.86 1.22
N ILE A 71 6.49 7.54 0.88
CA ILE A 71 5.74 8.16 -0.22
C ILE A 71 4.53 8.88 0.37
N GLU A 72 4.47 10.20 0.21
CA GLU A 72 3.49 11.04 0.90
C GLU A 72 2.52 11.72 -0.07
N VAL A 73 1.24 11.75 0.29
CA VAL A 73 0.19 12.46 -0.45
C VAL A 73 -0.82 13.05 0.50
N THR A 74 -1.34 14.23 0.19
CA THR A 74 -2.52 14.76 0.89
C THR A 74 -3.76 14.37 0.10
N VAL A 75 -4.59 13.50 0.68
CA VAL A 75 -5.87 13.09 0.09
C VAL A 75 -6.92 14.15 0.45
N GLN A 76 -7.58 14.72 -0.54
CA GLN A 76 -8.55 15.79 -0.36
C GLN A 76 -9.79 15.30 0.43
N PRO A 77 -10.54 16.21 1.10
CA PRO A 77 -11.80 15.87 1.76
C PRO A 77 -12.73 15.07 0.86
N GLU A 78 -13.39 14.05 1.40
CA GLU A 78 -14.42 13.25 0.73
C GLU A 78 -13.99 12.68 -0.64
N ALA A 79 -12.68 12.61 -0.89
CA ALA A 79 -12.16 12.10 -2.16
C ALA A 79 -12.39 10.58 -2.26
N GLY A 80 -12.92 10.15 -3.41
CA GLY A 80 -13.04 8.74 -3.79
C GLY A 80 -11.68 8.13 -4.17
N LEU A 81 -11.66 7.07 -4.99
CA LEU A 81 -10.46 6.29 -5.36
C LEU A 81 -9.33 7.13 -6.01
N VAL A 82 -8.54 7.83 -5.20
CA VAL A 82 -7.35 8.59 -5.63
C VAL A 82 -6.20 7.60 -5.80
N THR A 83 -5.55 7.60 -6.96
CA THR A 83 -4.38 6.74 -7.20
C THR A 83 -3.21 7.25 -6.35
N VAL A 84 -2.65 6.39 -5.48
CA VAL A 84 -1.52 6.73 -4.59
C VAL A 84 -0.25 6.03 -5.04
N ILE A 85 -0.35 4.76 -5.44
CA ILE A 85 0.78 3.98 -5.97
C ILE A 85 0.39 3.47 -7.36
N PRO A 86 0.97 4.04 -8.44
CA PRO A 86 0.63 3.69 -9.82
C PRO A 86 1.49 2.52 -10.35
N GLY A 87 1.33 1.32 -9.77
CA GLY A 87 2.01 0.12 -10.28
C GLY A 87 3.51 0.07 -9.98
N LEU A 88 3.91 0.34 -8.74
CA LEU A 88 5.31 0.21 -8.33
C LEU A 88 5.66 -1.26 -8.05
N LEU A 89 6.89 -1.64 -8.40
CA LEU A 89 7.41 -2.97 -8.15
C LEU A 89 8.02 -3.05 -6.75
N ILE A 90 7.69 -4.12 -6.02
CA ILE A 90 8.42 -4.55 -4.83
C ILE A 90 8.86 -5.99 -4.99
N LYS A 91 10.05 -6.31 -4.50
CA LYS A 91 10.66 -7.62 -4.67
C LYS A 91 11.23 -8.08 -3.33
N GLY A 92 10.92 -9.32 -2.94
CA GLY A 92 11.52 -9.94 -1.77
C GLY A 92 13.01 -10.20 -1.94
N ASN A 93 13.74 -10.18 -0.83
CA ASN A 93 15.17 -10.52 -0.77
C ASN A 93 15.39 -11.65 0.25
N ALA A 94 14.82 -12.83 -0.02
CA ALA A 94 14.65 -13.97 0.90
C ALA A 94 13.76 -13.70 2.14
N THR A 95 13.64 -12.45 2.55
CA THR A 95 12.63 -11.93 3.48
C THR A 95 11.62 -11.09 2.72
N ALA A 96 10.35 -11.19 3.09
CA ALA A 96 9.30 -10.36 2.51
C ALA A 96 9.47 -8.90 2.93
N LEU A 97 9.40 -7.99 1.96
CA LEU A 97 9.25 -6.57 2.23
C LEU A 97 7.77 -6.25 2.44
N VAL A 98 7.47 -5.33 3.34
CA VAL A 98 6.09 -4.99 3.72
C VAL A 98 5.80 -3.55 3.35
N VAL A 99 4.72 -3.36 2.58
CA VAL A 99 4.11 -2.06 2.33
C VAL A 99 3.16 -1.75 3.48
N LYS A 100 3.40 -0.63 4.16
CA LYS A 100 2.55 -0.15 5.26
C LYS A 100 2.05 1.26 4.96
N ALA A 101 1.06 1.72 5.73
CA ALA A 101 0.55 3.07 5.63
C ALA A 101 0.15 3.64 6.99
N PHE A 102 0.40 4.93 7.20
CA PHE A 102 -0.17 5.69 8.31
C PHE A 102 -0.72 7.02 7.80
N ALA A 103 -1.67 7.60 8.54
CA ALA A 103 -2.32 8.84 8.15
C ALA A 103 -2.33 9.85 9.30
N ALA A 104 -2.36 11.14 8.98
CA ALA A 104 -2.46 12.21 9.99
C ALA A 104 -3.74 12.14 10.84
N THR A 105 -4.74 11.36 10.41
CA THR A 105 -5.96 11.08 11.17
C THR A 105 -6.31 9.60 11.03
N ALA A 106 -6.54 8.95 12.17
CA ALA A 106 -6.88 7.53 12.18
C ALA A 106 -8.28 7.27 11.60
N ASN A 107 -8.45 6.10 10.98
CA ASN A 107 -9.76 5.52 10.63
C ASN A 107 -10.58 6.30 9.57
N VAL A 108 -9.97 7.24 8.85
CA VAL A 108 -10.65 8.03 7.79
C VAL A 108 -10.07 7.79 6.40
N ILE A 109 -8.90 7.15 6.29
CA ILE A 109 -8.36 6.69 5.01
C ILE A 109 -8.63 5.19 4.83
N CYS A 110 -9.19 4.83 3.68
CA CYS A 110 -9.41 3.46 3.25
C CYS A 110 -8.62 3.17 1.97
N ILE A 111 -7.75 2.17 2.00
CA ILE A 111 -6.92 1.76 0.85
C ILE A 111 -7.58 0.60 0.11
N HIS A 112 -7.73 0.75 -1.19
CA HIS A 112 -8.10 -0.29 -2.15
C HIS A 112 -6.91 -0.60 -3.05
N GLY A 113 -6.91 -1.77 -3.69
CA GLY A 113 -5.86 -2.09 -4.63
C GLY A 113 -5.82 -3.54 -5.05
N PHE A 114 -4.79 -3.85 -5.83
CA PHE A 114 -4.46 -5.19 -6.28
C PHE A 114 -2.97 -5.30 -6.54
N VAL A 115 -2.52 -6.53 -6.77
CA VAL A 115 -1.15 -6.87 -7.13
C VAL A 115 -1.17 -7.64 -8.44
N ASN A 116 -0.34 -7.27 -9.41
CA ASN A 116 0.05 -8.19 -10.47
C ASN A 116 1.36 -8.84 -10.05
N GLN A 117 1.29 -10.10 -9.62
CA GLN A 117 2.47 -10.85 -9.27
C GLN A 117 3.14 -11.37 -10.53
N ILE A 118 4.44 -11.11 -10.65
CA ILE A 118 5.28 -11.41 -11.81
C ILE A 118 6.34 -12.42 -11.37
N THR A 119 6.25 -13.65 -11.85
CA THR A 119 7.30 -14.67 -11.64
C THR A 119 8.13 -14.79 -12.90
N VAL A 120 9.44 -14.58 -12.77
CA VAL A 120 10.42 -14.60 -13.87
C VAL A 120 11.21 -15.91 -13.88
#